data_AF-A0A067BWZ4-F1
#
_entry.id   AF-A0A067BWZ4-F1
#
_cell.length_a   1.000
_cell.length_b   1.000
_cell.length_c   1.000
_cell.angle_alpha   90.00
_cell.angle_beta   90.00
_cell.angle_gamma   90.00
#
_symmetry.space_group_name_H-M   'P 1'
#
loop_
_entity.id
_entity.type
_entity.pdbx_description
1 polymer ?
#
loop_
_entity_poly.entity_id
_entity_poly.type
_entity_poly.pdbx_seq_one_letter_code
_entity_poly.pdbx_strand_id
1 'polypeptide(L)'
;MVASDAWTKWAFLALAVITLLHLLLEARGVSLTAQSVRTSYVRSGFEPHGALAAADIDALHAAHDDELLHLINLNAFCRKEDDVLIPWHARSTRDLLGRDSPHSAILAELRKCPDVDVYLNTGVRDHGYCEDAMVYTLHLQSRAIPKWVLEATFLDVNGTASTYFELCPRSAILFMNHYWEDVHKMPSFPSTKKLVLMPNVEMGELTPTHYHRVDIVLAKSRDAFNRIWAWYNQNNNNPRGTKVLYTQHTTSDATVLMRNATKHMGPKDFGQLRVVHANGKSPFKNAGRILNCWKAHPEFPVLHQYSSDDWSNGTYNDLWHGSPLPNVDFHFGQYVSSMAFAKILHDATVIVCPSAMEGFGHYINQARAAGALVVTTDAPPMDEFVDDDSGVLIHGITPWPDKATMGQNIVFEVPIRAICEAIEDVVAMDPRERARRAANGVRRYFKQLQYFKQSMQTLQVMVRST
;
A
#
# COMPACT_ATOMS: atom_id res chain seq x y z
N MET A 1 -60.01 2.27 -13.35
CA MET A 1 -59.59 1.09 -14.13
C MET A 1 -58.55 0.36 -13.30
N VAL A 2 -58.96 -0.76 -12.72
CA VAL A 2 -58.16 -1.61 -11.82
C VAL A 2 -57.79 -2.86 -12.63
N ALA A 3 -56.51 -3.04 -12.90
CA ALA A 3 -55.95 -4.27 -13.47
C ALA A 3 -54.45 -4.34 -13.18
N SER A 4 -54.05 -5.08 -12.12
CA SER A 4 -52.70 -5.67 -12.01
C SER A 4 -52.51 -6.69 -10.88
N ASP A 5 -53.53 -7.07 -10.11
CA ASP A 5 -53.35 -7.91 -8.90
C ASP A 5 -53.40 -9.44 -9.14
N ALA A 6 -53.53 -9.88 -10.40
CA ALA A 6 -53.57 -11.32 -10.73
C ALA A 6 -52.17 -11.90 -11.03
N TRP A 7 -51.32 -11.14 -11.73
CA TRP A 7 -50.00 -11.62 -12.18
C TRP A 7 -49.01 -11.82 -11.02
N THR A 8 -49.02 -10.90 -10.06
CA THR A 8 -48.19 -11.00 -8.85
C THR A 8 -48.56 -12.24 -8.03
N LYS A 9 -49.85 -12.53 -7.86
CA LYS A 9 -50.31 -13.72 -7.12
C LYS A 9 -49.91 -15.03 -7.79
N TRP A 10 -49.97 -15.11 -9.12
CA TRP A 10 -49.50 -16.29 -9.87
C TRP A 10 -47.98 -16.46 -9.83
N ALA A 11 -47.22 -15.36 -9.86
CA ALA A 11 -45.76 -15.41 -9.75
C ALA A 11 -45.31 -15.90 -8.36
N PHE A 12 -45.96 -15.44 -7.28
CA PHE A 12 -45.65 -15.92 -5.92
C PHE A 12 -46.06 -17.38 -5.70
N LEU A 13 -47.17 -17.84 -6.29
CA LEU A 13 -47.56 -19.26 -6.23
C LEU A 13 -46.59 -20.17 -6.99
N ALA A 14 -46.15 -19.76 -8.18
CA ALA A 14 -45.20 -20.52 -8.98
C ALA A 14 -43.83 -20.62 -8.29
N LEU A 15 -43.35 -19.52 -7.69
CA LEU A 15 -42.09 -19.51 -6.95
C LEU A 15 -42.17 -20.41 -5.71
N ALA A 16 -43.29 -20.36 -4.96
CA ALA A 16 -43.49 -21.22 -3.80
C ALA A 16 -43.53 -22.72 -4.17
N VAL A 17 -44.16 -23.09 -5.29
CA VAL A 17 -44.20 -24.47 -5.77
C VAL A 17 -42.83 -24.96 -6.24
N ILE A 18 -42.04 -24.13 -6.93
CA ILE A 18 -40.69 -24.48 -7.39
C ILE A 18 -39.74 -24.69 -6.20
N THR A 19 -39.81 -23.82 -5.20
CA THR A 19 -39.00 -23.93 -3.98
C THR A 19 -39.41 -25.16 -3.15
N LEU A 20 -40.72 -25.46 -3.06
CA LEU A 20 -41.20 -26.66 -2.38
C LEU A 20 -40.78 -27.95 -3.12
N LEU A 21 -40.77 -27.94 -4.46
CA LEU A 21 -40.28 -29.06 -5.27
C LEU A 21 -38.76 -29.26 -5.13
N HIS A 22 -37.97 -28.18 -5.10
CA HIS A 22 -36.51 -28.28 -4.88
C HIS A 22 -36.19 -28.85 -3.50
N LEU A 23 -36.87 -28.37 -2.45
CA LEU A 23 -36.67 -28.87 -1.09
C LEU A 23 -37.13 -30.34 -0.93
N LEU A 24 -38.17 -30.76 -1.65
CA LEU A 24 -38.63 -32.16 -1.68
C LEU A 24 -37.70 -33.09 -2.48
N LEU A 25 -37.00 -32.57 -3.49
CA LEU A 25 -36.03 -33.32 -4.29
C LEU A 25 -34.69 -33.46 -3.55
N GLU A 26 -34.22 -32.43 -2.84
CA GLU A 26 -33.03 -32.50 -1.98
C GLU A 26 -33.26 -33.42 -0.78
N ALA A 27 -34.46 -33.42 -0.17
CA ALA A 27 -34.80 -34.33 0.93
C ALA A 27 -34.91 -35.80 0.52
N ARG A 28 -34.92 -36.13 -0.78
CA ARG A 28 -35.06 -37.51 -1.29
C ARG A 28 -33.81 -38.07 -1.97
N GLY A 29 -32.71 -37.33 -2.01
CA GLY A 29 -31.40 -37.88 -2.44
C GLY A 29 -31.36 -38.46 -3.87
N VAL A 30 -32.19 -37.95 -4.79
CA VAL A 30 -32.22 -38.42 -6.18
C VAL A 30 -31.34 -37.51 -7.04
N SER A 31 -30.09 -37.92 -7.28
CA SER A 31 -29.20 -37.30 -8.27
C SER A 31 -29.45 -37.94 -9.64
N LEU A 32 -29.87 -37.15 -10.62
CA LEU A 32 -30.03 -37.57 -12.01
C LEU A 32 -28.65 -37.66 -12.68
N THR A 33 -28.32 -38.89 -13.07
CA THR A 33 -27.14 -39.39 -13.76
C THR A 33 -26.59 -38.49 -14.88
N ALA A 34 -25.30 -38.14 -14.78
CA ALA A 34 -24.48 -37.73 -15.92
C ALA A 34 -23.65 -38.93 -16.41
N GLN A 35 -23.69 -39.13 -17.73
CA GLN A 35 -23.17 -40.29 -18.46
C GLN A 35 -21.65 -40.47 -18.34
N SER A 36 -21.23 -41.74 -18.29
CA SER A 36 -19.82 -42.14 -18.34
C SER A 36 -19.22 -41.88 -19.72
N VAL A 37 -18.20 -41.03 -19.79
CA VAL A 37 -17.23 -41.04 -20.88
C VAL A 37 -15.97 -41.69 -20.32
N ARG A 38 -15.64 -42.88 -20.85
CA ARG A 38 -14.35 -43.52 -20.65
C ARG A 38 -13.28 -42.70 -21.37
N THR A 39 -12.55 -41.87 -20.64
CA THR A 39 -11.27 -41.34 -21.09
C THR A 39 -10.17 -42.22 -20.52
N SER A 40 -9.45 -42.87 -21.44
CA SER A 40 -8.21 -43.58 -21.20
C SER A 40 -7.24 -42.73 -20.38
N TYR A 41 -6.82 -43.25 -19.23
CA TYR A 41 -5.70 -42.74 -18.45
C TYR A 41 -4.43 -42.74 -19.33
N VAL A 42 -4.15 -41.60 -19.96
CA VAL A 42 -2.80 -41.26 -20.36
C VAL A 42 -2.12 -40.74 -19.10
N ARG A 43 -1.10 -41.48 -18.65
CA ARG A 43 -0.25 -41.14 -17.52
C ARG A 43 0.55 -39.89 -17.88
N SER A 44 -0.03 -38.70 -17.75
CA SER A 44 0.74 -37.45 -17.80
C SER A 44 1.49 -37.34 -16.47
N GLY A 45 2.79 -37.08 -16.56
CA GLY A 45 3.64 -36.91 -15.39
C GLY A 45 3.04 -35.90 -14.42
N PHE A 46 3.00 -36.28 -13.14
CA PHE A 46 2.77 -35.36 -12.04
C PHE A 46 3.93 -34.36 -12.05
N GLU A 47 3.71 -33.14 -12.54
CA GLU A 47 4.58 -32.03 -12.15
C GLU A 47 4.24 -31.64 -10.70
N PRO A 48 5.23 -31.28 -9.87
CA PRO A 48 4.96 -30.91 -8.49
C PRO A 48 4.09 -29.65 -8.48
N HIS A 49 2.98 -29.65 -7.73
CA HIS A 49 2.11 -28.48 -7.55
C HIS A 49 2.87 -27.18 -7.18
N GLY A 50 4.08 -27.29 -6.61
CA GLY A 50 4.95 -26.15 -6.32
C GLY A 50 5.61 -25.48 -7.54
N ALA A 51 5.88 -26.21 -8.63
CA ALA A 51 6.49 -25.64 -9.83
C ALA A 51 5.49 -24.79 -10.63
N LEU A 52 4.25 -25.28 -10.74
CA LEU A 52 3.15 -24.54 -11.36
C LEU A 52 2.77 -23.29 -10.55
N ALA A 53 2.80 -23.38 -9.21
CA ALA A 53 2.57 -22.23 -8.35
C ALA A 53 3.68 -21.17 -8.43
N ALA A 54 4.95 -21.58 -8.59
CA ALA A 54 6.07 -20.65 -8.78
C ALA A 54 6.01 -19.97 -10.16
N ALA A 55 5.72 -20.71 -11.23
CA ALA A 55 5.55 -20.15 -12.57
C ALA A 55 4.40 -19.13 -12.66
N ASP A 56 3.32 -19.33 -11.90
CA ASP A 56 2.21 -18.38 -11.77
C ASP A 56 2.67 -17.06 -11.09
N ILE A 57 3.50 -17.15 -10.04
CA ILE A 57 4.05 -15.97 -9.38
C ILE A 57 5.01 -15.19 -10.28
N ASP A 58 5.92 -15.89 -10.96
CA ASP A 58 6.86 -15.25 -11.89
C ASP A 58 6.11 -14.54 -13.04
N ALA A 59 5.03 -15.15 -13.55
CA ALA A 59 4.18 -14.53 -14.55
C ALA A 59 3.45 -13.28 -14.01
N LEU A 60 2.99 -13.29 -12.76
CA LEU A 60 2.39 -12.12 -12.12
C LEU A 60 3.38 -10.97 -11.97
N HIS A 61 4.62 -11.24 -11.56
CA HIS A 61 5.69 -10.23 -11.51
C HIS A 61 6.00 -9.70 -12.91
N ALA A 62 6.26 -10.58 -13.87
CA ALA A 62 6.59 -10.20 -15.24
C ALA A 62 5.49 -9.33 -15.90
N ALA A 63 4.22 -9.59 -15.58
CA ALA A 63 3.10 -8.79 -16.09
C ALA A 63 3.08 -7.33 -15.58
N HIS A 64 3.81 -7.02 -14.50
CA HIS A 64 3.81 -5.70 -13.86
C HIS A 64 5.19 -5.05 -13.73
N ASP A 65 6.26 -5.73 -14.15
CA ASP A 65 7.64 -5.26 -13.96
C ASP A 65 7.89 -3.89 -14.61
N ASP A 66 7.40 -3.63 -15.83
CA ASP A 66 7.56 -2.32 -16.49
C ASP A 66 6.89 -1.18 -15.70
N GLU A 67 5.72 -1.43 -15.12
CA GLU A 67 4.96 -0.47 -14.31
C GLU A 67 5.69 -0.20 -12.99
N LEU A 68 6.15 -1.25 -12.31
CA LEU A 68 6.81 -1.16 -11.01
C LEU A 68 8.22 -0.57 -11.13
N LEU A 69 8.95 -0.88 -12.20
CA LEU A 69 10.24 -0.26 -12.49
C LEU A 69 10.08 1.24 -12.73
N HIS A 70 9.03 1.62 -13.45
CA HIS A 70 8.72 3.03 -13.68
C HIS A 70 8.35 3.76 -12.40
N LEU A 71 7.55 3.14 -11.52
CA LEU A 71 7.26 3.66 -10.19
C LEU A 71 8.55 3.87 -9.36
N ILE A 72 9.50 2.92 -9.40
CA ILE A 72 10.79 3.09 -8.72
C ILE A 72 11.57 4.28 -9.27
N ASN A 73 11.55 4.50 -10.59
CA ASN A 73 12.22 5.66 -11.19
C ASN A 73 11.60 6.97 -10.73
N LEU A 74 10.26 7.06 -10.68
CA LEU A 74 9.55 8.22 -10.15
C LEU A 74 9.89 8.44 -8.66
N ASN A 75 9.93 7.38 -7.85
CA ASN A 75 10.38 7.45 -6.46
C ASN A 75 11.82 7.96 -6.34
N ALA A 76 12.69 7.58 -7.27
CA ALA A 76 14.07 8.07 -7.30
C ALA A 76 14.15 9.56 -7.67
N PHE A 77 13.32 10.03 -8.61
CA PHE A 77 13.24 11.46 -8.95
C PHE A 77 12.71 12.27 -7.78
N CYS A 78 11.59 11.84 -7.17
CA CYS A 78 11.05 12.50 -5.98
C CYS A 78 12.13 12.64 -4.91
N ARG A 79 12.83 11.57 -4.53
CA ARG A 79 13.82 11.64 -3.45
C ARG A 79 15.05 12.52 -3.74
N LYS A 80 15.42 12.70 -5.01
CA LYS A 80 16.68 13.36 -5.41
C LYS A 80 16.50 14.81 -5.81
N GLU A 81 15.37 15.13 -6.41
CA GLU A 81 15.10 16.42 -7.03
C GLU A 81 14.05 17.15 -6.19
N ASP A 82 14.45 18.25 -5.56
CA ASP A 82 13.54 19.09 -4.80
C ASP A 82 13.00 20.23 -5.65
N ASP A 83 11.80 20.72 -5.32
CA ASP A 83 11.14 21.86 -5.97
C ASP A 83 10.97 21.73 -7.51
N VAL A 84 10.81 20.51 -8.01
CA VAL A 84 10.55 20.22 -9.43
C VAL A 84 9.15 19.66 -9.67
N LEU A 85 8.57 19.98 -10.82
CA LEU A 85 7.39 19.32 -11.37
C LEU A 85 7.81 17.97 -11.96
N ILE A 86 7.17 16.89 -11.51
CA ILE A 86 7.45 15.52 -11.93
C ILE A 86 6.23 14.97 -12.70
N PRO A 87 6.28 14.90 -14.04
CA PRO A 87 5.22 14.26 -14.82
C PRO A 87 5.20 12.74 -14.61
N TRP A 88 4.02 12.12 -14.65
CA TRP A 88 3.89 10.66 -14.55
C TRP A 88 4.65 9.90 -15.63
N HIS A 89 4.92 10.52 -16.78
CA HIS A 89 5.61 9.92 -17.91
C HIS A 89 7.14 10.12 -17.87
N ALA A 90 7.68 10.80 -16.84
CA ALA A 90 9.09 11.09 -16.73
C ALA A 90 9.95 9.81 -16.70
N ARG A 91 10.91 9.70 -17.63
CA ARG A 91 11.86 8.57 -17.74
C ARG A 91 13.28 8.97 -17.38
N SER A 92 13.57 10.28 -17.34
CA SER A 92 14.88 10.84 -17.02
C SER A 92 14.73 12.18 -16.31
N THR A 93 15.82 12.67 -15.71
CA THR A 93 15.86 13.99 -15.06
C THR A 93 15.59 15.15 -16.04
N ARG A 94 15.75 14.94 -17.36
CA ARG A 94 15.42 15.93 -18.40
C ARG A 94 13.92 16.14 -18.60
N ASP A 95 13.10 15.20 -18.12
CA ASP A 95 11.64 15.30 -18.21
C ASP A 95 11.05 16.10 -17.03
N LEU A 96 11.88 16.41 -16.03
CA LEU A 96 11.51 17.19 -14.86
C LEU A 96 11.59 18.67 -15.19
N LEU A 97 10.67 19.46 -14.63
CA LEU A 97 10.59 20.90 -14.90
C LEU A 97 10.80 21.66 -13.60
N GLY A 98 11.84 22.49 -13.55
CA GLY A 98 12.08 23.44 -12.46
C GLY A 98 11.54 24.83 -12.79
N ARG A 99 11.60 25.74 -11.81
CA ARG A 99 11.19 27.15 -11.97
C ARG A 99 11.90 27.86 -13.13
N ASP A 100 13.15 27.50 -13.39
CA ASP A 100 13.99 28.11 -14.44
C ASP A 100 13.83 27.43 -15.81
N SER A 101 12.95 26.42 -15.91
CA SER A 101 12.67 25.76 -17.20
C SER A 101 11.93 26.72 -18.14
N PRO A 102 12.10 26.58 -19.47
CA PRO A 102 11.38 27.43 -20.42
C PRO A 102 9.87 27.41 -20.18
N HIS A 103 9.23 28.59 -20.08
CA HIS A 103 7.78 28.69 -19.86
C HIS A 103 6.98 27.92 -20.90
N SER A 104 7.46 27.80 -22.14
CA SER A 104 6.82 26.98 -23.19
C SER A 104 6.74 25.50 -22.81
N ALA A 105 7.78 24.94 -22.20
CA ALA A 105 7.80 23.56 -21.72
C ALA A 105 6.89 23.37 -20.50
N ILE A 106 6.94 24.31 -19.54
CA ILE A 106 6.05 24.31 -18.37
C ILE A 106 4.59 24.39 -18.82
N LEU A 107 4.25 25.34 -19.68
CA LEU A 107 2.89 25.51 -20.21
C LEU A 107 2.41 24.29 -21.01
N ALA A 108 3.29 23.65 -21.79
CA ALA A 108 2.94 22.43 -22.53
C ALA A 108 2.54 21.29 -21.60
N GLU A 109 3.22 21.15 -20.46
CA GLU A 109 2.83 20.21 -19.43
C GLU A 109 1.55 20.68 -18.72
N LEU A 110 1.52 21.91 -18.18
CA LEU A 110 0.40 22.46 -17.40
C LEU A 110 -0.94 22.36 -18.12
N ARG A 111 -0.99 22.70 -19.42
CA ARG A 111 -2.21 22.68 -20.24
C ARG A 111 -2.83 21.29 -20.44
N LYS A 112 -2.15 20.21 -20.06
CA LYS A 112 -2.75 18.86 -20.05
C LYS A 112 -3.89 18.72 -19.04
N CYS A 113 -3.85 19.50 -17.96
CA CYS A 113 -4.86 19.55 -16.89
C CYS A 113 -5.48 18.19 -16.52
N PRO A 114 -4.71 17.27 -15.92
CA PRO A 114 -5.25 16.01 -15.43
C PRO A 114 -6.36 16.26 -14.39
N ASP A 115 -7.22 15.27 -14.12
CA ASP A 115 -8.34 15.48 -13.18
C ASP A 115 -7.86 15.82 -11.77
N VAL A 116 -6.71 15.27 -11.36
CA VAL A 116 -6.13 15.47 -10.03
C VAL A 116 -4.64 15.70 -10.18
N ASP A 117 -4.13 16.87 -9.80
CA ASP A 117 -2.69 17.13 -9.66
C ASP A 117 -2.25 16.80 -8.22
N VAL A 118 -1.07 16.17 -8.04
CA VAL A 118 -0.54 15.79 -6.72
C VAL A 118 0.32 16.92 -6.17
N TYR A 119 -0.06 17.52 -5.05
CA TYR A 119 0.78 18.51 -4.40
C TYR A 119 1.99 17.84 -3.74
N LEU A 120 3.19 18.28 -4.11
CA LEU A 120 4.44 17.84 -3.53
C LEU A 120 5.05 18.99 -2.73
N ASN A 121 4.99 18.87 -1.40
CA ASN A 121 5.50 19.85 -0.44
C ASN A 121 7.00 20.14 -0.66
N THR A 122 7.53 21.30 -0.26
CA THR A 122 8.98 21.55 -0.30
C THR A 122 9.73 20.90 0.88
N GLY A 123 10.83 20.19 0.60
CA GLY A 123 11.73 19.67 1.64
C GLY A 123 11.44 18.27 2.21
N VAL A 124 10.20 17.76 2.15
CA VAL A 124 9.92 16.37 2.60
C VAL A 124 10.12 15.38 1.47
N ARG A 125 11.25 14.66 1.48
CA ARG A 125 11.68 13.72 0.42
C ARG A 125 12.12 12.36 0.94
N ASP A 126 11.54 11.91 2.05
CA ASP A 126 11.81 10.57 2.56
C ASP A 126 11.14 9.48 1.70
N HIS A 127 11.48 8.23 2.00
CA HIS A 127 10.96 7.07 1.28
C HIS A 127 9.44 6.93 1.37
N GLY A 128 8.85 7.18 2.54
CA GLY A 128 7.42 6.99 2.75
C GLY A 128 6.62 8.05 1.99
N TYR A 129 7.02 9.32 2.10
CA TYR A 129 6.35 10.41 1.42
C TYR A 129 6.44 10.29 -0.11
N CYS A 130 7.60 9.93 -0.65
CA CYS A 130 7.75 9.71 -2.09
C CYS A 130 7.00 8.47 -2.58
N GLU A 131 6.99 7.37 -1.82
CA GLU A 131 6.16 6.18 -2.14
C GLU A 131 4.68 6.56 -2.24
N ASP A 132 4.16 7.32 -1.27
CA ASP A 132 2.79 7.82 -1.30
C ASP A 132 2.54 8.72 -2.52
N ALA A 133 3.42 9.68 -2.79
CA ALA A 133 3.22 10.64 -3.88
C ALA A 133 3.22 9.98 -5.26
N MET A 134 4.22 9.13 -5.53
CA MET A 134 4.49 8.67 -6.89
C MET A 134 3.51 7.58 -7.34
N VAL A 135 2.92 6.80 -6.42
CA VAL A 135 1.84 5.88 -6.78
C VAL A 135 0.61 6.64 -7.30
N TYR A 136 0.25 7.76 -6.67
CA TYR A 136 -0.82 8.62 -7.17
C TYR A 136 -0.43 9.27 -8.49
N THR A 137 0.76 9.85 -8.59
CA THR A 137 1.24 10.47 -9.83
C THR A 137 1.17 9.48 -11.01
N LEU A 138 1.68 8.26 -10.83
CA LEU A 138 1.67 7.24 -11.87
C LEU A 138 0.26 6.80 -12.26
N HIS A 139 -0.52 6.31 -11.30
CA HIS A 139 -1.78 5.62 -11.60
C HIS A 139 -2.95 6.58 -11.88
N LEU A 140 -2.83 7.86 -11.53
CA LEU A 140 -3.73 8.92 -12.01
C LEU A 140 -3.32 9.46 -13.39
N GLN A 141 -2.17 9.03 -13.93
CA GLN A 141 -1.56 9.61 -15.14
C GLN A 141 -1.45 11.14 -15.04
N SER A 142 -0.91 11.58 -13.90
CA SER A 142 -0.89 12.98 -13.49
C SER A 142 0.54 13.53 -13.35
N ARG A 143 0.76 14.49 -12.47
CA ARG A 143 2.07 15.05 -12.16
C ARG A 143 2.09 15.43 -10.68
N ALA A 144 3.29 15.39 -10.12
CA ALA A 144 3.58 16.02 -8.85
C ALA A 144 3.94 17.48 -9.13
N ILE A 145 3.27 18.42 -8.47
CA ILE A 145 3.50 19.86 -8.62
C ILE A 145 4.04 20.45 -7.32
N PRO A 146 5.15 21.20 -7.37
CA PRO A 146 5.66 21.94 -6.23
C PRO A 146 4.90 23.26 -6.03
N LYS A 147 5.13 23.90 -4.88
CA LYS A 147 4.50 25.17 -4.50
C LYS A 147 4.61 26.26 -5.57
N TRP A 148 5.76 26.40 -6.21
CA TRP A 148 5.98 27.47 -7.19
C TRP A 148 5.05 27.41 -8.39
N VAL A 149 4.58 26.22 -8.78
CA VAL A 149 3.62 26.06 -9.89
C VAL A 149 2.32 26.81 -9.59
N LEU A 150 1.94 26.88 -8.32
CA LEU A 150 0.71 27.50 -7.83
C LEU A 150 0.88 29.01 -7.57
N GLU A 151 2.12 29.49 -7.45
CA GLU A 151 2.46 30.89 -7.18
C GLU A 151 2.84 31.67 -8.45
N ALA A 152 3.42 30.99 -9.43
CA ALA A 152 4.01 31.63 -10.59
C ALA A 152 2.97 32.03 -11.66
N THR A 153 3.38 32.99 -12.48
CA THR A 153 2.69 33.36 -13.72
C THR A 153 3.55 32.95 -14.90
N PHE A 154 2.96 32.25 -15.86
CA PHE A 154 3.65 31.71 -17.03
C PHE A 154 3.28 32.52 -18.27
N LEU A 155 4.28 32.90 -19.05
CA LEU A 155 4.12 33.65 -20.29
C LEU A 155 4.19 32.69 -21.48
N ASP A 156 3.20 32.75 -22.35
CA ASP A 156 3.25 32.04 -23.63
C ASP A 156 4.10 32.79 -24.68
N VAL A 157 4.20 32.21 -25.89
CA VAL A 157 4.98 32.78 -27.00
C VAL A 157 4.48 34.15 -27.48
N ASN A 158 3.22 34.49 -27.17
CA ASN A 158 2.61 35.77 -27.50
C ASN A 158 2.71 36.78 -26.34
N GLY A 159 3.36 36.40 -25.23
CA GLY A 159 3.44 37.22 -24.02
C GLY A 159 2.17 37.21 -23.17
N THR A 160 1.23 36.30 -23.42
CA THR A 160 0.02 36.16 -22.60
C THR A 160 0.37 35.46 -21.29
N ALA A 161 0.08 36.12 -20.17
CA ALA A 161 0.25 35.59 -18.83
C ALA A 161 -0.89 34.63 -18.45
N SER A 162 -0.55 33.52 -17.82
CA SER A 162 -1.54 32.61 -17.22
C SER A 162 -0.97 31.98 -15.94
N THR A 163 -1.82 31.84 -14.94
CA THR A 163 -1.53 31.09 -13.70
C THR A 163 -1.99 29.65 -13.83
N TYR A 164 -1.51 28.76 -12.95
CA TYR A 164 -2.01 27.39 -12.89
C TYR A 164 -3.54 27.32 -12.69
N PHE A 165 -4.10 28.19 -11.85
CA PHE A 165 -5.53 28.18 -11.54
C PHE A 165 -6.42 28.59 -12.71
N GLU A 166 -5.91 29.46 -13.60
CA GLU A 166 -6.58 29.84 -14.85
C GLU A 166 -6.45 28.75 -15.92
N LEU A 167 -5.29 28.09 -16.00
CA LEU A 167 -5.06 27.00 -16.95
C LEU A 167 -5.90 25.77 -16.62
N CYS A 168 -5.92 25.36 -15.35
CA CYS A 168 -6.56 24.12 -14.89
C CYS A 168 -7.62 24.41 -13.81
N PRO A 169 -8.70 25.14 -14.12
CA PRO A 169 -9.70 25.51 -13.13
C PRO A 169 -10.44 24.30 -12.55
N ARG A 170 -10.62 23.25 -13.35
CA ARG A 170 -11.37 22.02 -12.99
C ARG A 170 -10.53 20.91 -12.37
N SER A 171 -9.21 20.93 -12.54
CA SER A 171 -8.32 19.96 -11.89
C SER A 171 -8.38 20.15 -10.38
N ALA A 172 -8.56 19.04 -9.66
CA ALA A 172 -8.42 19.00 -8.21
C ALA A 172 -6.94 18.98 -7.82
N ILE A 173 -6.64 19.36 -6.58
CA ILE A 173 -5.32 19.21 -5.99
C ILE A 173 -5.41 18.17 -4.87
N LEU A 174 -4.58 17.13 -4.96
CA LEU A 174 -4.41 16.12 -3.92
C LEU A 174 -3.33 16.57 -2.94
N PHE A 175 -3.71 16.77 -1.69
CA PHE A 175 -2.80 17.00 -0.58
C PHE A 175 -2.58 15.70 0.20
N MET A 176 -1.31 15.42 0.50
CA MET A 176 -0.90 14.25 1.26
C MET A 176 -0.60 14.64 2.70
N ASN A 177 -1.27 13.95 3.62
CA ASN A 177 -1.19 14.17 5.05
C ASN A 177 -1.33 15.66 5.41
N HIS A 178 -0.50 16.19 6.31
CA HIS A 178 -0.52 17.58 6.77
C HIS A 178 0.39 18.53 5.98
N TYR A 179 1.08 18.04 4.94
CA TYR A 179 2.10 18.78 4.19
C TYR A 179 1.51 19.75 3.14
N TRP A 180 0.67 20.69 3.58
CA TRP A 180 -0.06 21.60 2.68
C TRP A 180 0.65 22.94 2.45
N GLU A 181 1.63 23.30 3.29
CA GLU A 181 2.39 24.57 3.23
C GLU A 181 1.53 25.83 3.10
N ASP A 182 0.35 25.78 3.71
CA ASP A 182 -0.69 26.80 3.63
C ASP A 182 -1.08 27.21 2.20
N VAL A 183 -0.79 26.39 1.20
CA VAL A 183 -1.12 26.66 -0.21
C VAL A 183 -2.62 26.89 -0.38
N HIS A 184 -3.44 26.09 0.27
CA HIS A 184 -4.90 26.23 0.28
C HIS A 184 -5.42 27.55 0.89
N LYS A 185 -4.57 28.32 1.57
CA LYS A 185 -4.88 29.63 2.18
C LYS A 185 -4.31 30.81 1.38
N MET A 186 -3.58 30.56 0.29
CA MET A 186 -3.04 31.63 -0.55
C MET A 186 -4.19 32.53 -1.03
N PRO A 187 -4.01 33.87 -1.11
CA PRO A 187 -5.04 34.78 -1.59
C PRO A 187 -5.54 34.47 -3.02
N SER A 188 -4.65 33.93 -3.85
CA SER A 188 -4.96 33.51 -5.23
C SER A 188 -5.61 32.13 -5.31
N PHE A 189 -5.69 31.37 -4.21
CA PHE A 189 -6.26 30.02 -4.21
C PHE A 189 -7.78 30.08 -4.35
N PRO A 190 -8.37 29.56 -5.43
CA PRO A 190 -9.81 29.69 -5.64
C PRO A 190 -10.61 28.96 -4.55
N SER A 191 -11.61 29.62 -3.97
CA SER A 191 -12.50 29.01 -2.96
C SER A 191 -13.25 27.77 -3.48
N THR A 192 -13.51 27.75 -4.80
CA THR A 192 -14.15 26.69 -5.58
C THR A 192 -13.20 25.58 -6.03
N LYS A 193 -11.88 25.72 -5.81
CA LYS A 193 -10.91 24.69 -6.19
C LYS A 193 -11.20 23.40 -5.44
N LYS A 194 -11.30 22.29 -6.17
CA LYS A 194 -11.55 20.97 -5.61
C LYS A 194 -10.30 20.45 -4.91
N LEU A 195 -10.50 19.87 -3.73
CA LEU A 195 -9.44 19.34 -2.89
C LEU A 195 -9.66 17.88 -2.58
N VAL A 196 -8.62 17.09 -2.79
CA VAL A 196 -8.54 15.69 -2.38
C VAL A 196 -7.53 15.60 -1.24
N LEU A 197 -7.87 14.88 -0.17
CA LEU A 197 -6.97 14.61 0.94
C LEU A 197 -6.67 13.11 1.02
N MET A 198 -5.40 12.75 1.08
CA MET A 198 -4.95 11.42 1.47
C MET A 198 -4.28 11.54 2.85
N PRO A 199 -4.94 11.13 3.95
CA PRO A 199 -4.40 11.30 5.30
C PRO A 199 -3.60 10.08 5.78
N ASN A 200 -2.72 10.33 6.74
CA ASN A 200 -2.25 9.33 7.70
C ASN A 200 -3.12 9.46 8.95
N VAL A 201 -4.03 8.51 9.19
CA VAL A 201 -5.05 8.63 10.25
C VAL A 201 -4.50 8.48 11.67
N GLU A 202 -3.31 7.88 11.78
CA GLU A 202 -2.52 7.74 13.00
C GLU A 202 -1.80 9.03 13.41
N MET A 203 -1.69 9.99 12.50
CA MET A 203 -0.99 11.26 12.72
C MET A 203 -1.93 12.34 13.26
N GLY A 204 -1.45 13.10 14.25
CA GLY A 204 -2.25 14.09 15.00
C GLY A 204 -2.28 15.49 14.36
N GLU A 205 -1.51 15.72 13.31
CA GLU A 205 -1.30 17.03 12.68
C GLU A 205 -2.50 17.46 11.83
N LEU A 206 -3.27 16.50 11.31
CA LEU A 206 -4.51 16.79 10.60
C LEU A 206 -5.65 17.08 11.57
N THR A 207 -6.09 18.34 11.55
CA THR A 207 -7.20 18.86 12.36
C THR A 207 -8.55 18.76 11.61
N PRO A 208 -9.69 18.90 12.31
CA PRO A 208 -11.02 18.99 11.69
C PRO A 208 -11.14 20.01 10.55
N THR A 209 -10.39 21.11 10.61
CA THR A 209 -10.44 22.15 9.56
C THR A 209 -9.96 21.64 8.21
N HIS A 210 -8.98 20.72 8.19
CA HIS A 210 -8.51 20.10 6.94
C HIS A 210 -9.60 19.20 6.36
N TYR A 211 -10.20 18.35 7.19
CA TYR A 211 -11.27 17.43 6.78
C TYR A 211 -12.55 18.16 6.35
N HIS A 212 -12.92 19.27 6.99
CA HIS A 212 -14.04 20.10 6.57
C HIS A 212 -13.80 20.84 5.25
N ARG A 213 -12.53 21.03 4.85
CA ARG A 213 -12.17 21.84 3.68
C ARG A 213 -12.16 21.04 2.38
N VAL A 214 -11.99 19.72 2.44
CA VAL A 214 -11.84 18.86 1.26
C VAL A 214 -13.16 18.32 0.71
N ASP A 215 -13.16 17.99 -0.58
CA ASP A 215 -14.33 17.45 -1.27
C ASP A 215 -14.28 15.90 -1.34
N ILE A 216 -13.06 15.33 -1.34
CA ILE A 216 -12.84 13.88 -1.32
C ILE A 216 -11.71 13.52 -0.35
N VAL A 217 -11.87 12.44 0.42
CA VAL A 217 -10.82 11.83 1.24
C VAL A 217 -10.51 10.42 0.74
N LEU A 218 -9.22 10.11 0.56
CA LEU A 218 -8.73 8.79 0.15
C LEU A 218 -8.30 8.01 1.39
N ALA A 219 -8.99 6.93 1.71
CA ALA A 219 -8.64 6.04 2.81
C ALA A 219 -7.76 4.89 2.32
N LYS A 220 -6.54 4.80 2.88
CA LYS A 220 -5.55 3.79 2.49
C LYS A 220 -5.89 2.38 2.99
N SER A 221 -6.51 2.26 4.15
CA SER A 221 -6.94 1.00 4.74
C SER A 221 -8.46 1.00 5.03
N ARG A 222 -9.01 -0.18 5.27
CA ARG A 222 -10.42 -0.35 5.65
C ARG A 222 -10.67 0.25 7.03
N ASP A 223 -9.72 0.10 7.95
CA ASP A 223 -9.76 0.78 9.26
C ASP A 223 -9.81 2.30 9.10
N ALA A 224 -8.91 2.88 8.29
CA ALA A 224 -8.93 4.30 7.99
C ALA A 224 -10.27 4.73 7.36
N PHE A 225 -10.81 3.93 6.43
CA PHE A 225 -12.10 4.21 5.80
C PHE A 225 -13.21 4.25 6.84
N ASN A 226 -13.31 3.24 7.70
CA ASN A 226 -14.33 3.15 8.74
C ASN A 226 -14.26 4.33 9.71
N ARG A 227 -13.05 4.71 10.12
CA ARG A 227 -12.81 5.85 11.03
C ARG A 227 -13.22 7.18 10.40
N ILE A 228 -12.73 7.45 9.20
CA ILE A 228 -13.03 8.69 8.47
C ILE A 228 -14.53 8.78 8.15
N TRP A 229 -15.13 7.68 7.70
CA TRP A 229 -16.56 7.60 7.40
C TRP A 229 -17.40 7.83 8.66
N ALA A 230 -17.07 7.18 9.77
CA ALA A 230 -17.76 7.37 11.04
C ALA A 230 -17.66 8.83 11.52
N TRP A 231 -16.49 9.46 11.37
CA TRP A 231 -16.28 10.85 11.75
C TRP A 231 -17.14 11.81 10.93
N TYR A 232 -17.18 11.67 9.60
CA TYR A 232 -18.02 12.51 8.73
C TYR A 232 -19.54 12.32 8.94
N ASN A 233 -19.97 11.16 9.44
CA ASN A 233 -21.38 10.91 9.75
C ASN A 233 -21.85 11.50 11.09
N GLN A 234 -20.94 12.05 11.89
CA GLN A 234 -21.30 12.81 13.08
C GLN A 234 -21.84 14.19 12.70
N ASN A 235 -22.73 14.73 13.55
CA ASN A 235 -23.33 16.05 13.34
C ASN A 235 -22.24 17.13 13.17
N ASN A 236 -22.39 17.96 12.14
CA ASN A 236 -21.52 19.09 11.80
C ASN A 236 -20.11 18.75 11.28
N ASN A 237 -19.75 17.46 11.14
CA ASN A 237 -18.43 17.09 10.64
C ASN A 237 -18.32 17.00 9.11
N ASN A 238 -19.45 17.08 8.39
CA ASN A 238 -19.46 17.04 6.92
C ASN A 238 -20.18 18.25 6.27
N PRO A 239 -19.69 19.49 6.48
CA PRO A 239 -20.35 20.69 5.96
C PRO A 239 -20.31 20.79 4.42
N ARG A 240 -19.42 20.05 3.75
CA ARG A 240 -19.25 20.09 2.28
C ARG A 240 -19.83 18.88 1.55
N GLY A 241 -20.42 17.92 2.26
CA GLY A 241 -20.84 16.66 1.66
C GLY A 241 -19.67 15.83 1.10
N THR A 242 -18.48 15.98 1.70
CA THR A 242 -17.24 15.28 1.41
C THR A 242 -17.48 13.78 1.27
N LYS A 243 -16.84 13.18 0.25
CA LYS A 243 -16.91 11.75 -0.02
C LYS A 243 -15.64 11.05 0.47
N VAL A 244 -15.78 9.84 0.97
CA VAL A 244 -14.65 8.99 1.37
C VAL A 244 -14.52 7.87 0.34
N LEU A 245 -13.33 7.70 -0.23
CA LEU A 245 -13.00 6.64 -1.18
C LEU A 245 -11.98 5.70 -0.54
N TYR A 246 -12.35 4.43 -0.35
CA TYR A 246 -11.40 3.40 0.04
C TYR A 246 -10.56 2.98 -1.17
N THR A 247 -9.24 3.13 -1.07
CA THR A 247 -8.30 2.91 -2.18
C THR A 247 -7.48 1.64 -2.05
N GLN A 248 -7.46 1.00 -0.88
CA GLN A 248 -6.48 -0.02 -0.45
C GLN A 248 -5.01 0.41 -0.51
N HIS A 249 -4.67 1.50 -1.19
CA HIS A 249 -3.33 2.01 -1.45
C HIS A 249 -2.36 0.95 -2.00
N THR A 250 -1.14 1.34 -2.36
CA THR A 250 -0.12 0.40 -2.84
C THR A 250 1.29 0.95 -2.63
N THR A 251 2.31 0.19 -3.03
CA THR A 251 3.72 0.54 -2.92
C THR A 251 4.53 -0.11 -4.03
N SER A 252 5.77 0.34 -4.24
CA SER A 252 6.70 -0.27 -5.19
C SER A 252 7.17 -1.67 -4.78
N ASP A 253 7.69 -2.43 -5.74
CA ASP A 253 8.41 -3.68 -5.48
C ASP A 253 9.88 -3.52 -5.90
N ALA A 254 10.77 -3.29 -4.94
CA ALA A 254 12.19 -3.09 -5.25
C ALA A 254 12.84 -4.31 -5.94
N THR A 255 12.28 -5.52 -5.78
CA THR A 255 12.85 -6.74 -6.38
C THR A 255 12.78 -6.74 -7.91
N VAL A 256 11.97 -5.87 -8.53
CA VAL A 256 12.00 -5.64 -9.99
C VAL A 256 13.36 -5.17 -10.48
N LEU A 257 14.15 -4.46 -9.66
CA LEU A 257 15.51 -4.05 -10.03
C LEU A 257 16.42 -5.26 -10.23
N MET A 258 16.26 -6.29 -9.39
CA MET A 258 17.01 -7.54 -9.49
C MET A 258 16.55 -8.36 -10.70
N ARG A 259 15.23 -8.48 -10.91
CA ARG A 259 14.64 -9.18 -12.07
C ARG A 259 15.08 -8.57 -13.40
N ASN A 260 15.10 -7.25 -13.48
CA ASN A 260 15.51 -6.55 -14.70
C ASN A 260 17.03 -6.59 -14.93
N ALA A 261 17.84 -6.63 -13.87
CA ALA A 261 19.29 -6.71 -13.97
C ALA A 261 19.80 -8.15 -14.22
N THR A 262 19.05 -9.17 -13.81
CA THR A 262 19.51 -10.56 -13.79
C THR A 262 18.56 -11.48 -14.55
N LYS A 263 19.04 -12.13 -15.62
CA LYS A 263 18.23 -13.02 -16.48
C LYS A 263 17.72 -14.29 -15.78
N HIS A 264 18.32 -14.68 -14.67
CA HIS A 264 17.95 -15.88 -13.91
C HIS A 264 18.06 -15.56 -12.41
N MET A 265 16.93 -15.30 -11.77
CA MET A 265 16.84 -15.35 -10.31
C MET A 265 16.41 -16.75 -9.91
N GLY A 266 17.18 -17.40 -9.03
CA GLY A 266 16.74 -18.66 -8.44
C GLY A 266 15.54 -18.43 -7.52
N PRO A 267 14.63 -19.41 -7.36
CA PRO A 267 13.54 -19.30 -6.40
C PRO A 267 14.08 -19.19 -4.97
N LYS A 268 13.31 -18.55 -4.08
CA LYS A 268 13.62 -18.50 -2.64
C LYS A 268 13.60 -19.92 -2.05
N ASP A 269 14.62 -20.24 -1.26
CA ASP A 269 14.69 -21.51 -0.52
C ASP A 269 14.06 -21.38 0.87
N PHE A 270 12.78 -21.72 1.00
CA PHE A 270 12.06 -21.71 2.29
C PHE A 270 12.50 -22.81 3.27
N GLY A 271 13.43 -23.69 2.87
CA GLY A 271 14.12 -24.62 3.76
C GLY A 271 15.24 -23.96 4.57
N GLN A 272 15.81 -22.84 4.07
CA GLN A 272 16.82 -22.05 4.77
C GLN A 272 16.27 -20.66 5.11
N LEU A 273 15.94 -20.45 6.38
CA LEU A 273 15.33 -19.20 6.82
C LEU A 273 16.34 -18.06 6.84
N ARG A 274 16.06 -17.01 6.06
CA ARG A 274 16.70 -15.69 6.16
C ARG A 274 15.66 -14.69 6.66
N VAL A 275 15.72 -14.38 7.95
CA VAL A 275 14.75 -13.52 8.62
C VAL A 275 15.26 -12.08 8.56
N VAL A 276 14.42 -11.16 8.07
CA VAL A 276 14.75 -9.74 7.94
C VAL A 276 13.74 -8.89 8.71
N HIS A 277 14.22 -7.89 9.43
CA HIS A 277 13.40 -6.77 9.91
C HIS A 277 14.07 -5.45 9.54
N ALA A 278 13.29 -4.50 9.03
CA ALA A 278 13.78 -3.18 8.63
C ALA A 278 12.87 -2.08 9.21
N ASN A 279 13.31 -1.48 10.32
CA ASN A 279 12.55 -0.40 10.96
C ASN A 279 12.92 0.99 10.43
N GLY A 280 14.10 1.15 9.84
CA GLY A 280 14.61 2.46 9.45
C GLY A 280 14.66 3.39 10.66
N LYS A 281 14.08 4.60 10.54
CA LYS A 281 14.03 5.59 11.63
C LYS A 281 12.84 5.44 12.58
N SER A 282 11.92 4.49 12.33
CA SER A 282 10.67 4.41 13.09
C SER A 282 10.84 3.59 14.38
N PRO A 283 10.52 4.14 15.56
CA PRO A 283 10.45 3.37 16.80
C PRO A 283 9.22 2.47 16.87
N PHE A 284 8.15 2.82 16.16
CA PHE A 284 6.87 2.11 16.19
C PHE A 284 6.90 0.75 15.51
N LYS A 285 8.02 0.38 14.87
CA LYS A 285 8.20 -0.93 14.23
C LYS A 285 8.73 -2.01 15.18
N ASN A 286 8.88 -1.69 16.47
CA ASN A 286 9.21 -2.62 17.55
C ASN A 286 10.52 -3.41 17.35
N ALA A 287 11.52 -2.82 16.68
CA ALA A 287 12.83 -3.44 16.51
C ALA A 287 13.49 -3.80 17.86
N GLY A 288 13.40 -2.94 18.89
CA GLY A 288 13.87 -3.26 20.23
C GLY A 288 13.21 -4.50 20.84
N ARG A 289 11.92 -4.76 20.55
CA ARG A 289 11.21 -5.95 21.05
C ARG A 289 11.63 -7.22 20.31
N ILE A 290 11.85 -7.12 19.00
CA ILE A 290 12.45 -8.21 18.21
C ILE A 290 13.83 -8.59 18.77
N LEU A 291 14.68 -7.59 19.05
CA LEU A 291 16.01 -7.83 19.61
C LEU A 291 15.94 -8.56 20.97
N ASN A 292 15.01 -8.19 21.84
CA ASN A 292 14.79 -8.90 23.10
C ASN A 292 14.34 -10.36 22.88
N CYS A 293 13.47 -10.60 21.89
CA CYS A 293 13.06 -11.95 21.53
C CYS A 293 14.27 -12.79 21.07
N TRP A 294 15.06 -12.28 20.13
CA TRP A 294 16.24 -12.99 19.61
C TRP A 294 17.33 -13.21 20.67
N LYS A 295 17.43 -12.32 21.66
CA LYS A 295 18.33 -12.50 22.81
C LYS A 295 17.92 -13.70 23.68
N ALA A 296 16.62 -13.93 23.86
CA ALA A 296 16.09 -15.04 24.64
C ALA A 296 16.15 -16.39 23.90
N HIS A 297 16.20 -16.35 22.56
CA HIS A 297 16.13 -17.53 21.70
C HIS A 297 17.36 -17.66 20.78
N PRO A 298 18.54 -18.05 21.31
CA PRO A 298 19.77 -18.22 20.50
C PRO A 298 19.66 -19.30 19.41
N GLU A 299 18.67 -20.19 19.50
CA GLU A 299 18.37 -21.23 18.52
C GLU A 299 17.60 -20.73 17.28
N PHE A 300 17.04 -19.51 17.33
CA PHE A 300 16.34 -18.94 16.18
C PHE A 300 17.27 -18.72 14.97
N PRO A 301 16.72 -18.71 13.74
CA PRO A 301 17.47 -18.33 12.56
C PRO A 301 18.09 -16.95 12.70
N VAL A 302 19.18 -16.70 11.96
CA VAL A 302 19.85 -15.40 11.97
C VAL A 302 18.87 -14.29 11.56
N LEU A 303 18.72 -13.30 12.43
CA LEU A 303 17.99 -12.07 12.15
C LEU A 303 18.92 -11.05 11.49
N HIS A 304 18.57 -10.60 10.29
CA HIS A 304 19.17 -9.42 9.67
C HIS A 304 18.32 -8.19 10.01
N GLN A 305 18.81 -7.41 10.97
CA GLN A 305 18.12 -6.23 11.49
C GLN A 305 18.70 -4.96 10.87
N TYR A 306 17.88 -4.19 10.15
CA TYR A 306 18.26 -2.91 9.56
C TYR A 306 17.58 -1.75 10.30
N SER A 307 18.36 -0.95 11.03
CA SER A 307 17.88 0.18 11.82
C SER A 307 18.68 1.46 11.57
N SER A 308 18.01 2.59 11.65
CA SER A 308 18.62 3.92 11.77
C SER A 308 17.95 4.72 12.89
N ASP A 309 17.39 4.02 13.86
CA ASP A 309 16.72 4.53 15.05
C ASP A 309 17.61 4.33 16.28
N ASP A 310 17.80 5.40 17.06
CA ASP A 310 18.68 5.41 18.23
C ASP A 310 18.14 4.55 19.37
N TRP A 311 16.82 4.37 19.52
CA TRP A 311 16.24 3.53 20.57
C TRP A 311 16.60 2.05 20.37
N SER A 312 16.50 1.56 19.14
CA SER A 312 16.89 0.19 18.80
C SER A 312 18.40 -0.01 18.91
N ASN A 313 19.20 1.00 18.56
CA ASN A 313 20.65 0.95 18.75
C ASN A 313 21.01 0.89 20.25
N GLY A 314 20.37 1.70 21.10
CA GLY A 314 20.52 1.63 22.55
C GLY A 314 20.16 0.23 23.09
N THR A 315 18.98 -0.28 22.72
CA THR A 315 18.52 -1.62 23.12
C THR A 315 19.50 -2.71 22.71
N TYR A 316 20.01 -2.65 21.48
CA TYR A 316 21.03 -3.58 21.00
C TYR A 316 22.31 -3.55 21.84
N ASN A 317 22.83 -2.35 22.11
CA ASN A 317 24.07 -2.18 22.90
C ASN A 317 23.89 -2.64 24.35
N ASP A 318 22.70 -2.45 24.92
CA ASP A 318 22.37 -2.90 26.28
C ASP A 318 22.25 -4.43 26.38
N LEU A 319 21.72 -5.10 25.35
CA LEU A 319 21.51 -6.55 25.39
C LEU A 319 22.78 -7.38 25.18
N TRP A 320 23.79 -6.85 24.48
CA TRP A 320 24.99 -7.59 24.12
C TRP A 320 26.33 -6.95 24.53
N HIS A 321 26.37 -5.67 24.90
CA HIS A 321 27.57 -4.99 25.40
C HIS A 321 28.84 -5.23 24.54
N GLY A 322 28.69 -5.23 23.21
CA GLY A 322 29.79 -5.44 22.27
C GLY A 322 30.26 -6.90 22.10
N SER A 323 29.56 -7.88 22.67
CA SER A 323 29.85 -9.30 22.49
C SER A 323 29.36 -9.82 21.11
N PRO A 324 30.07 -10.77 20.48
CA PRO A 324 29.65 -11.35 19.21
C PRO A 324 28.30 -12.09 19.33
N LEU A 325 27.51 -11.96 18.27
CA LEU A 325 26.13 -12.39 18.20
C LEU A 325 26.02 -13.73 17.46
N PRO A 326 25.51 -14.78 18.09
CA PRO A 326 25.36 -16.06 17.40
C PRO A 326 24.24 -16.04 16.35
N ASN A 327 23.20 -15.21 16.55
CA ASN A 327 21.95 -15.26 15.77
C ASN A 327 21.38 -13.89 15.36
N VAL A 328 22.14 -12.80 15.48
CA VAL A 328 21.70 -11.45 15.07
C VAL A 328 22.79 -10.76 14.26
N ASP A 329 22.42 -10.25 13.09
CA ASP A 329 23.23 -9.40 12.22
C ASP A 329 22.61 -8.00 12.22
N PHE A 330 23.19 -7.08 13.01
CA PHE A 330 22.64 -5.75 13.25
C PHE A 330 23.32 -4.69 12.40
N HIS A 331 22.57 -4.12 11.46
CA HIS A 331 22.99 -3.08 10.55
C HIS A 331 22.45 -1.72 11.03
N PHE A 332 23.28 -0.95 11.73
CA PHE A 332 22.91 0.40 12.20
C PHE A 332 23.44 1.51 11.27
N GLY A 333 22.56 2.41 10.85
CA GLY A 333 22.91 3.63 10.11
C GLY A 333 23.52 3.39 8.72
N GLN A 334 23.51 2.15 8.23
CA GLN A 334 24.12 1.80 6.95
C GLN A 334 23.28 2.33 5.79
N TYR A 335 23.90 3.08 4.89
CA TYR A 335 23.28 3.43 3.62
C TYR A 335 23.18 2.18 2.75
N VAL A 336 21.95 1.77 2.43
CA VAL A 336 21.67 0.67 1.53
C VAL A 336 21.26 1.24 0.17
N SER A 337 22.04 0.94 -0.88
CA SER A 337 21.68 1.34 -2.24
C SER A 337 20.38 0.65 -2.68
N SER A 338 19.66 1.21 -3.66
CA SER A 338 18.41 0.61 -4.15
C SER A 338 18.60 -0.84 -4.64
N MET A 339 19.71 -1.16 -5.29
CA MET A 339 20.03 -2.52 -5.73
C MET A 339 20.36 -3.44 -4.54
N ALA A 340 21.09 -2.95 -3.54
CA ALA A 340 21.37 -3.73 -2.33
C ALA A 340 20.09 -4.00 -1.53
N PHE A 341 19.18 -3.03 -1.43
CA PHE A 341 17.88 -3.20 -0.80
C PHE A 341 17.01 -4.21 -1.55
N ALA A 342 16.98 -4.11 -2.88
CA ALA A 342 16.32 -5.10 -3.74
C ALA A 342 16.86 -6.52 -3.51
N LYS A 343 18.18 -6.67 -3.36
CA LYS A 343 18.81 -7.94 -3.02
C LYS A 343 18.42 -8.43 -1.63
N ILE A 344 18.38 -7.57 -0.62
CA ILE A 344 17.94 -7.94 0.73
C ILE A 344 16.51 -8.49 0.71
N LEU A 345 15.58 -7.79 0.05
CA LEU A 345 14.19 -8.24 -0.07
C LEU A 345 14.07 -9.52 -0.90
N HIS A 346 14.85 -9.63 -1.97
CA HIS A 346 14.90 -10.83 -2.81
C HIS A 346 15.39 -12.06 -2.04
N ASP A 347 16.39 -11.91 -1.17
CA ASP A 347 16.95 -13.05 -0.45
C ASP A 347 16.16 -13.39 0.83
N ALA A 348 15.38 -12.46 1.36
CA ALA A 348 14.58 -12.67 2.58
C ALA A 348 13.48 -13.71 2.36
N THR A 349 13.53 -14.84 3.05
CA THR A 349 12.44 -15.82 3.03
C THR A 349 11.32 -15.42 3.99
N VAL A 350 11.68 -14.73 5.08
CA VAL A 350 10.74 -14.24 6.10
C VAL A 350 11.05 -12.77 6.37
N ILE A 351 10.03 -11.92 6.35
CA ILE A 351 10.15 -10.53 6.78
C ILE A 351 9.18 -10.29 7.94
N VAL A 352 9.73 -9.85 9.07
CA VAL A 352 9.00 -9.63 10.31
C VAL A 352 8.65 -8.15 10.40
N CYS A 353 7.37 -7.87 10.64
CA CYS A 353 6.79 -6.54 10.60
C CYS A 353 5.88 -6.29 11.82
N PRO A 354 6.42 -6.25 13.05
CA PRO A 354 5.62 -6.20 14.28
C PRO A 354 5.26 -4.75 14.65
N SER A 355 4.78 -3.95 13.70
CA SER A 355 4.47 -2.55 13.96
C SER A 355 3.41 -2.40 15.06
N ALA A 356 3.61 -1.43 15.95
CA ALA A 356 2.62 -0.97 16.93
C ALA A 356 1.55 -0.10 16.26
N MET A 357 1.89 0.62 15.19
CA MET A 357 0.95 1.35 14.35
C MET A 357 1.52 1.54 12.94
N GLU A 358 0.64 1.71 11.95
CA GLU A 358 0.98 2.08 10.58
C GLU A 358 -0.13 2.96 10.01
N GLY A 359 0.21 3.99 9.22
CA GLY A 359 -0.80 4.71 8.42
C GLY A 359 -1.22 3.96 7.16
N PHE A 360 -0.32 3.12 6.65
CA PHE A 360 -0.62 2.16 5.61
C PHE A 360 0.08 0.83 5.88
N GLY A 361 1.42 0.81 5.88
CA GLY A 361 2.21 -0.42 6.00
C GLY A 361 3.08 -0.72 4.77
N HIS A 362 3.75 0.30 4.20
CA HIS A 362 4.57 0.13 2.99
C HIS A 362 5.54 -1.05 3.07
N TYR A 363 6.26 -1.21 4.18
CA TYR A 363 7.23 -2.29 4.32
C TYR A 363 6.60 -3.69 4.43
N ILE A 364 5.36 -3.80 4.93
CA ILE A 364 4.56 -5.04 4.95
C ILE A 364 4.18 -5.39 3.50
N ASN A 365 3.70 -4.39 2.75
CA ASN A 365 3.26 -4.58 1.38
C ASN A 365 4.43 -4.85 0.42
N GLN A 366 5.58 -4.20 0.63
CA GLN A 366 6.85 -4.51 -0.06
C GLN A 366 7.33 -5.92 0.23
N ALA A 367 7.19 -6.40 1.47
CA ALA A 367 7.56 -7.76 1.84
C ALA A 367 6.71 -8.82 1.12
N ARG A 368 5.39 -8.58 1.02
CA ARG A 368 4.48 -9.39 0.20
C ARG A 368 4.88 -9.37 -1.27
N ALA A 369 5.15 -8.19 -1.83
CA ALA A 369 5.55 -8.04 -3.23
C ALA A 369 6.86 -8.79 -3.54
N ALA A 370 7.82 -8.75 -2.61
CA ALA A 370 9.09 -9.45 -2.70
C ALA A 370 8.98 -10.98 -2.59
N GLY A 371 7.80 -11.53 -2.28
CA GLY A 371 7.57 -12.96 -2.13
C GLY A 371 8.13 -13.55 -0.83
N ALA A 372 8.24 -12.75 0.23
CA ALA A 372 8.59 -13.26 1.56
C ALA A 372 7.35 -13.79 2.29
N LEU A 373 7.54 -14.74 3.21
CA LEU A 373 6.55 -15.03 4.24
C LEU A 373 6.54 -13.86 5.22
N VAL A 374 5.41 -13.15 5.29
CA VAL A 374 5.27 -11.97 6.14
C VAL A 374 4.73 -12.36 7.50
N VAL A 375 5.40 -11.90 8.55
CA VAL A 375 4.94 -11.97 9.93
C VAL A 375 4.53 -10.57 10.36
N THR A 376 3.29 -10.32 10.75
CA THR A 376 2.86 -8.95 11.13
C THR A 376 1.84 -8.92 12.26
N THR A 377 1.69 -7.78 12.90
CA THR A 377 0.78 -7.55 14.02
C THR A 377 -0.68 -7.85 13.65
N ASP A 378 -1.38 -8.63 14.48
CA ASP A 378 -2.82 -8.88 14.37
C ASP A 378 -3.65 -7.69 14.90
N ALA A 379 -3.48 -6.56 14.24
CA ALA A 379 -4.27 -5.36 14.49
C ALA A 379 -4.31 -4.45 13.25
N PRO A 380 -5.34 -3.61 13.10
CA PRO A 380 -5.41 -2.73 11.95
C PRO A 380 -4.34 -1.62 11.94
N PRO A 381 -3.86 -1.21 10.74
CA PRO A 381 -4.17 -1.79 9.43
C PRO A 381 -3.27 -2.98 9.04
N MET A 382 -2.34 -3.40 9.90
CA MET A 382 -1.34 -4.44 9.60
C MET A 382 -1.99 -5.79 9.23
N ASP A 383 -3.06 -6.17 9.93
CA ASP A 383 -3.84 -7.39 9.69
C ASP A 383 -4.63 -7.40 8.36
N GLU A 384 -4.77 -6.26 7.68
CA GLU A 384 -5.44 -6.22 6.38
C GLU A 384 -4.56 -6.82 5.27
N PHE A 385 -3.24 -6.85 5.47
CA PHE A 385 -2.30 -7.27 4.44
C PHE A 385 -2.21 -8.78 4.31
N VAL A 386 -2.27 -9.49 5.42
CA VAL A 386 -2.06 -10.95 5.48
C VAL A 386 -3.18 -11.59 6.28
N ASP A 387 -3.40 -12.86 6.01
CA ASP A 387 -4.25 -13.75 6.79
C ASP A 387 -3.52 -15.09 6.99
N ASP A 388 -4.16 -16.04 7.66
CA ASP A 388 -3.59 -17.36 7.92
C ASP A 388 -3.22 -18.14 6.64
N ASP A 389 -3.71 -17.72 5.47
CA ASP A 389 -3.39 -18.32 4.18
C ASP A 389 -2.27 -17.60 3.41
N SER A 390 -1.83 -16.43 3.88
CA SER A 390 -0.88 -15.55 3.17
C SER A 390 0.23 -14.94 4.03
N GLY A 391 0.29 -15.31 5.31
CA GLY A 391 1.32 -14.86 6.24
C GLY A 391 1.23 -15.57 7.60
N VAL A 392 1.76 -14.89 8.62
CA VAL A 392 1.63 -15.23 10.04
C VAL A 392 1.25 -13.97 10.81
N LEU A 393 0.21 -14.07 11.62
CA LEU A 393 -0.28 -12.97 12.46
C LEU A 393 0.32 -13.08 13.86
N ILE A 394 0.78 -11.97 14.40
CA ILE A 394 1.25 -11.87 15.79
C ILE A 394 0.04 -11.57 16.64
N HIS A 395 -0.44 -12.59 17.36
CA HIS A 395 -1.67 -12.51 18.15
C HIS A 395 -1.45 -11.90 19.54
N GLY A 396 -2.53 -11.76 20.32
CA GLY A 396 -2.46 -11.27 21.70
C GLY A 396 -2.17 -9.77 21.80
N ILE A 397 -2.60 -9.03 20.78
CA ILE A 397 -2.40 -7.59 20.64
C ILE A 397 -3.46 -6.83 21.42
N THR A 398 -3.05 -5.77 22.13
CA THR A 398 -3.98 -4.92 22.89
C THR A 398 -3.80 -3.46 22.50
N PRO A 399 -4.88 -2.71 22.23
CA PRO A 399 -4.76 -1.30 21.92
C PRO A 399 -4.26 -0.49 23.13
N TRP A 400 -3.40 0.48 22.87
CA TRP A 400 -3.07 1.52 23.84
C TRP A 400 -4.21 2.53 23.93
N PRO A 401 -4.52 3.05 25.13
CA PRO A 401 -5.46 4.16 25.27
C PRO A 401 -4.85 5.44 24.69
N ASP A 402 -5.19 5.76 23.44
CA ASP A 402 -4.77 6.98 22.74
C ASP A 402 -5.97 7.73 22.13
N LYS A 403 -5.73 8.95 21.66
CA LYS A 403 -6.73 9.79 20.99
C LYS A 403 -6.11 10.40 19.73
N ALA A 404 -6.83 10.29 18.63
CA ALA A 404 -6.56 10.94 17.37
C ALA A 404 -7.83 11.61 16.83
N THR A 405 -7.67 12.50 15.83
CA THR A 405 -8.81 13.13 15.14
C THR A 405 -9.75 12.07 14.56
N MET A 406 -9.19 10.95 14.08
CA MET A 406 -9.92 9.83 13.47
C MET A 406 -10.19 8.67 14.44
N GLY A 407 -10.42 8.99 15.72
CA GLY A 407 -10.87 8.02 16.72
C GLY A 407 -9.83 7.72 17.79
N GLN A 408 -9.96 6.56 18.43
CA GLN A 408 -9.09 6.10 19.51
C GLN A 408 -8.53 4.73 19.15
N ASN A 409 -7.57 4.26 19.94
CA ASN A 409 -6.95 2.94 19.85
C ASN A 409 -6.29 2.71 18.49
N ILE A 410 -5.31 3.56 18.12
CA ILE A 410 -4.56 3.46 16.86
C ILE A 410 -3.16 2.89 17.08
N VAL A 411 -2.60 3.06 18.28
CA VAL A 411 -1.37 2.38 18.69
C VAL A 411 -1.68 1.09 19.45
N PHE A 412 -0.90 0.06 19.22
CA PHE A 412 -1.07 -1.27 19.80
C PHE A 412 0.17 -1.73 20.56
N GLU A 413 -0.05 -2.38 21.70
CA GLU A 413 0.97 -3.14 22.42
C GLU A 413 1.24 -4.44 21.67
N VAL A 414 2.50 -4.66 21.28
CA VAL A 414 2.97 -5.91 20.70
C VAL A 414 3.89 -6.60 21.72
N PRO A 415 3.41 -7.57 22.51
CA PRO A 415 4.23 -8.21 23.54
C PRO A 415 5.42 -8.96 22.94
N ILE A 416 6.59 -8.92 23.61
CA ILE A 416 7.78 -9.67 23.17
C ILE A 416 7.46 -11.17 23.01
N ARG A 417 6.72 -11.74 23.97
CA ARG A 417 6.28 -13.15 23.93
C ARG A 417 5.52 -13.49 22.63
N ALA A 418 4.65 -12.59 22.17
CA ALA A 418 3.82 -12.83 20.99
C ALA A 418 4.67 -12.83 19.72
N ILE A 419 5.67 -11.94 19.66
CA ILE A 419 6.67 -11.95 18.58
C ILE A 419 7.40 -13.29 18.57
N CYS A 420 7.85 -13.78 19.73
CA CYS A 420 8.57 -15.06 19.81
C CYS A 420 7.71 -16.25 19.39
N GLU A 421 6.47 -16.34 19.89
CA GLU A 421 5.50 -17.39 19.52
C GLU A 421 5.26 -17.41 18.01
N ALA A 422 5.09 -16.24 17.37
CA ALA A 422 4.91 -16.17 15.92
C ALA A 422 6.16 -16.64 15.14
N ILE A 423 7.37 -16.45 15.68
CA ILE A 423 8.60 -16.95 15.06
C ILE A 423 8.78 -18.45 15.30
N GLU A 424 8.39 -18.96 16.46
CA GLU A 424 8.33 -20.41 16.72
C GLU A 424 7.39 -21.09 15.72
N ASP A 425 6.23 -20.51 15.45
CA ASP A 425 5.29 -21.00 14.43
C ASP A 425 5.94 -21.02 13.04
N VAL A 426 6.65 -19.94 12.66
CA VAL A 426 7.40 -19.89 11.40
C VAL A 426 8.45 -21.01 11.36
N VAL A 427 9.24 -21.21 12.41
CA VAL A 427 10.30 -22.23 12.48
C VAL A 427 9.72 -23.65 12.45
N ALA A 428 8.56 -23.88 13.05
CA ALA A 428 7.86 -25.17 13.04
C ALA A 428 7.14 -25.46 11.70
N MET A 429 6.80 -24.43 10.92
CA MET A 429 6.07 -24.56 9.67
C MET A 429 6.87 -25.31 8.59
N ASP A 430 6.22 -26.23 7.87
CA ASP A 430 6.82 -26.93 6.74
C ASP A 430 7.29 -25.94 5.65
N PRO A 431 8.50 -26.12 5.07
CA PRO A 431 9.01 -25.23 4.02
C PRO A 431 8.06 -25.03 2.82
N ARG A 432 7.27 -26.06 2.45
CA ARG A 432 6.30 -25.95 1.36
C ARG A 432 5.12 -25.08 1.77
N GLU A 433 4.70 -25.16 3.03
CA GLU A 433 3.63 -24.30 3.55
C GLU A 433 4.09 -22.83 3.63
N ARG A 434 5.33 -22.58 4.07
CA ARG A 434 5.92 -21.23 4.03
C ARG A 434 5.92 -20.65 2.61
N ALA A 435 6.39 -21.44 1.64
CA ALA A 435 6.42 -21.04 0.24
C ALA A 435 5.01 -20.77 -0.32
N ARG A 436 4.04 -21.62 0.02
CA ARG A 436 2.64 -21.48 -0.40
C ARG A 436 2.02 -20.19 0.13
N ARG A 437 2.17 -19.91 1.43
CA ARG A 437 1.67 -18.68 2.06
C ARG A 437 2.35 -17.44 1.50
N ALA A 438 3.67 -17.48 1.30
CA ALA A 438 4.40 -16.37 0.68
C ALA A 438 3.90 -16.07 -0.76
N ALA A 439 3.66 -17.12 -1.56
CA ALA A 439 3.07 -16.97 -2.90
C ALA A 439 1.66 -16.35 -2.84
N ASN A 440 0.83 -16.74 -1.87
CA ASN A 440 -0.48 -16.12 -1.66
C ASN A 440 -0.36 -14.65 -1.24
N GLY A 441 0.65 -14.28 -0.45
CA GLY A 441 0.99 -12.89 -0.16
C GLY A 441 1.26 -12.05 -1.42
N VAL A 442 1.98 -12.61 -2.39
CA VAL A 442 2.21 -11.98 -3.71
C VAL A 442 0.90 -11.82 -4.49
N ARG A 443 0.06 -12.86 -4.55
CA ARG A 443 -1.26 -12.77 -5.23
C ARG A 443 -2.13 -11.67 -4.63
N ARG A 444 -2.13 -11.53 -3.30
CA ARG A 444 -2.82 -10.44 -2.61
C ARG A 444 -2.24 -9.07 -2.97
N TYR A 445 -0.92 -8.95 -3.11
CA TYR A 445 -0.26 -7.71 -3.56
C TYR A 445 -0.75 -7.26 -4.93
N PHE A 446 -0.75 -8.15 -5.92
CA PHE A 446 -1.22 -7.78 -7.25
C PHE A 446 -2.73 -7.52 -7.30
N LYS A 447 -3.53 -8.23 -6.50
CA LYS A 447 -4.96 -7.91 -6.35
C LYS A 447 -5.19 -6.51 -5.76
N GLN A 448 -4.40 -6.14 -4.75
CA GLN A 448 -4.44 -4.82 -4.12
C GLN A 448 -3.97 -3.72 -5.08
N LEU A 449 -2.88 -3.93 -5.82
CA LEU A 449 -2.41 -3.01 -6.87
C LEU A 449 -3.50 -2.78 -7.93
N GLN A 450 -4.17 -3.83 -8.38
CA GLN A 450 -5.26 -3.73 -9.33
C GLN A 450 -6.46 -2.96 -8.77
N TYR A 451 -6.82 -3.20 -7.50
CA TYR A 451 -7.87 -2.44 -6.82
C TYR A 451 -7.50 -0.95 -6.74
N PHE A 452 -6.27 -0.62 -6.33
CA PHE A 452 -5.80 0.76 -6.28
C PHE A 452 -5.92 1.47 -7.63
N LYS A 453 -5.52 0.80 -8.73
CA LYS A 453 -5.65 1.33 -10.10
C LYS A 453 -7.11 1.63 -10.46
N GLN A 454 -8.04 0.75 -10.10
CA GLN A 454 -9.48 0.98 -10.31
C GLN A 454 -10.01 2.12 -9.43
N SER A 455 -9.51 2.26 -8.21
CA SER A 455 -9.84 3.40 -7.34
C SER A 455 -9.35 4.73 -7.92
N MET A 456 -8.22 4.76 -8.64
CA MET A 456 -7.74 6.00 -9.30
C MET A 456 -8.66 6.42 -10.45
N GLN A 457 -9.15 5.45 -11.23
CA GLN A 457 -10.19 5.71 -12.24
C GLN A 457 -11.49 6.21 -11.60
N THR A 458 -11.87 5.61 -10.47
CA THR A 458 -13.04 6.05 -9.70
C THR A 458 -12.87 7.48 -9.19
N LEU A 459 -11.67 7.84 -8.68
CA LEU A 459 -11.36 9.19 -8.24
C LEU A 459 -11.48 10.21 -9.37
N GLN A 460 -10.95 9.91 -10.55
CA GLN A 460 -11.09 10.77 -11.73
C GLN A 460 -12.56 11.02 -12.08
N VAL A 461 -13.41 9.98 -12.04
CA VAL A 461 -14.87 10.13 -12.26
C VAL A 461 -15.50 10.99 -11.17
N MET A 462 -15.19 10.75 -9.89
CA MET A 462 -15.72 11.52 -8.76
C MET A 462 -15.41 13.01 -8.90
N VAL A 463 -14.16 13.35 -9.26
CA VAL A 463 -13.72 14.73 -9.45
C VAL A 463 -14.41 15.39 -10.64
N ARG A 464 -14.73 14.66 -11.72
CA ARG A 464 -15.49 15.20 -12.86
C ARG A 464 -16.98 15.42 -12.55
N SER A 465 -17.54 14.63 -11.64
CA SER A 465 -18.98 14.61 -11.32
C SER A 465 -19.43 15.56 -10.20
N THR A 466 -18.49 15.99 -9.36
CA THR A 466 -18.66 17.09 -8.40
C THR A 466 -18.52 18.44 -9.10
#